data_AF-A0A842IY81-F1
#
_entry.id   AF-A0A842IY81-F1
#
_cell.length_a   1.000
_cell.length_b   1.000
_cell.length_c   1.000
_cell.angle_alpha   90.00
_cell.angle_beta   90.00
_cell.angle_gamma   90.00
#
_symmetry.space_group_name_H-M   'P 1'
#
loop_
_entity.id
_entity.type
_entity.pdbx_description
1 polymer ?
#
loop_
_entity_poly.entity_id
_entity_poly.type
_entity_poly.pdbx_seq_one_letter_code
_entity_poly.pdbx_strand_id
1 'polypeptide(L)'
;MVEITNNLTEIRIKIDEIDTKIINLIDERAKLVHRVGEIKCNTSEQIYIPKRENEIFERLSKESDIPYSVVKSIFTEIISGCRRLERLLNVGILNDKNSLLALKKILGEWVNFVEFNSLDNLFTETQNFDYLLLKDSVKLQNYLKNSDSNIVNRTEIQGELFYLIGKGVAHDKKNIKD
;
A
#
# COMPACT_ATOMS: atom_id res chain seq x y z
N MET A 1 -12.87 11.71 27.37
CA MET A 1 -13.48 10.47 27.90
C MET A 1 -14.91 10.42 27.42
N VAL A 2 -15.33 9.34 26.75
CA VAL A 2 -16.73 9.15 26.33
C VAL A 2 -17.50 8.67 27.55
N GLU A 3 -18.53 9.40 27.97
CA GLU A 3 -19.47 8.94 29.01
C GLU A 3 -20.28 7.77 28.44
N ILE A 4 -20.11 6.56 28.96
CA ILE A 4 -20.81 5.36 28.46
C ILE A 4 -22.09 5.19 29.27
N THR A 5 -23.23 5.47 28.65
CA THR A 5 -24.55 5.15 29.21
C THR A 5 -24.91 3.70 28.83
N ASN A 6 -25.66 2.98 29.68
CA ASN A 6 -26.11 1.61 29.35
C ASN A 6 -27.27 1.58 28.33
N ASN A 7 -27.55 2.71 27.66
CA ASN A 7 -28.60 2.84 26.66
C ASN A 7 -28.01 2.66 25.27
N LEU A 8 -28.40 1.56 24.61
CA LEU A 8 -27.94 1.22 23.26
C LEU A 8 -28.19 2.33 22.24
N THR A 9 -29.33 3.03 22.34
CA THR A 9 -29.69 4.09 21.39
C THR A 9 -28.74 5.28 21.51
N GLU A 10 -28.42 5.68 22.73
CA GLU A 10 -27.49 6.79 22.98
C GLU A 10 -26.06 6.44 22.55
N ILE A 11 -25.62 5.19 22.77
CA ILE A 11 -24.32 4.72 22.28
C ILE A 11 -24.26 4.81 20.75
N ARG A 12 -25.31 4.37 20.04
CA ARG A 12 -25.35 4.43 18.57
C ARG A 12 -25.29 5.85 18.04
N ILE A 13 -26.00 6.79 18.65
CA ILE A 13 -25.92 8.22 18.29
C ILE A 13 -24.48 8.72 18.42
N LYS A 14 -23.78 8.37 19.51
CA LYS A 14 -22.36 8.74 19.69
C LYS A 14 -21.45 8.09 18.64
N ILE A 15 -21.74 6.86 18.20
CA ILE A 15 -21.01 6.21 17.10
C ILE A 15 -21.24 6.98 15.80
N ASP A 16 -22.49 7.30 15.44
CA ASP A 16 -22.81 8.03 14.21
C ASP A 16 -22.12 9.41 14.16
N GLU A 17 -22.06 10.11 15.29
CA GLU A 17 -21.32 11.36 15.43
C GLU A 17 -19.81 11.19 15.21
N ILE A 18 -19.23 10.10 15.72
CA ILE A 18 -17.81 9.77 15.53
C ILE A 18 -17.55 9.40 14.07
N ASP A 19 -18.40 8.58 13.46
CA ASP A 19 -18.30 8.15 12.07
C ASP A 19 -18.34 9.36 11.12
N THR A 20 -19.22 10.32 11.41
CA THR A 20 -19.28 11.60 10.70
C THR A 20 -17.97 12.39 10.80
N LYS A 21 -17.34 12.41 11.98
CA LYS A 21 -16.02 13.06 12.16
C LYS A 21 -14.93 12.30 11.41
N ILE A 22 -14.95 10.97 11.43
CA ILE A 22 -13.98 10.12 10.72
C ILE A 22 -14.03 10.41 9.23
N ILE A 23 -15.22 10.42 8.61
CA ILE A 23 -15.32 10.64 7.15
C ILE A 23 -14.87 12.05 6.76
N ASN A 24 -15.19 13.07 7.58
CA ASN A 24 -14.72 14.44 7.34
C ASN A 24 -13.19 14.56 7.41
N LEU A 25 -12.56 13.91 8.39
CA LEU A 25 -11.09 13.88 8.51
C LEU A 25 -10.43 13.11 7.37
N ILE A 26 -11.06 12.03 6.88
CA ILE A 26 -10.58 11.29 5.70
C ILE A 26 -10.67 12.17 4.44
N ASP A 27 -11.75 12.93 4.27
CA ASP A 27 -11.90 13.86 3.15
C ASP A 27 -10.84 14.98 3.18
N GLU A 28 -10.58 15.59 4.35
CA GLU A 28 -9.49 16.54 4.52
C GLU A 28 -8.13 15.92 4.19
N ARG A 29 -7.89 14.69 4.65
CA ARG A 29 -6.67 13.94 4.31
C ARG A 29 -6.55 13.72 2.81
N ALA A 30 -7.64 13.36 2.12
CA ALA A 30 -7.64 13.15 0.67
C ALA A 30 -7.27 14.43 -0.09
N LYS A 31 -7.79 15.58 0.33
CA LYS A 31 -7.43 16.90 -0.23
C LYS A 31 -5.95 17.21 -0.06
N LEU A 32 -5.37 16.89 1.10
CA LEU A 32 -3.93 17.06 1.35
C LEU A 32 -3.08 16.13 0.48
N VAL A 33 -3.50 14.87 0.30
CA VAL A 33 -2.82 13.92 -0.61
C VAL A 33 -2.82 14.45 -2.04
N HIS A 34 -3.96 14.96 -2.52
CA HIS A 34 -4.03 15.57 -3.85
C HIS A 34 -3.04 16.73 -4.01
N ARG A 35 -2.96 17.62 -3.01
CA ARG A 35 -2.01 18.73 -3.02
C ARG A 35 -0.54 18.27 -3.00
N VAL A 36 -0.23 17.19 -2.29
CA VAL A 36 1.10 16.55 -2.33
C VAL A 36 1.40 16.04 -3.73
N GLY A 37 0.43 15.40 -4.38
CA GLY A 37 0.52 14.97 -5.78
C GLY A 37 0.84 16.12 -6.73
N GLU A 38 0.11 17.23 -6.65
CA GLU A 38 0.36 18.44 -7.47
C GLU A 38 1.78 18.99 -7.32
N ILE A 39 2.32 18.99 -6.09
CA ILE A 39 3.70 19.42 -5.82
C ILE A 39 4.71 18.47 -6.46
N LYS A 40 4.44 17.16 -6.38
CA LYS A 40 5.30 16.10 -6.90
C LYS A 40 5.17 15.85 -8.41
N CYS A 41 4.16 16.38 -9.08
CA CYS A 41 4.05 16.32 -10.55
C CYS A 41 5.28 16.89 -11.28
N ASN A 42 6.08 17.73 -10.61
CA ASN A 42 7.32 18.30 -11.13
C ASN A 42 8.60 17.56 -10.67
N THR A 43 8.48 16.46 -9.94
CA THR A 43 9.60 15.65 -9.44
C THR A 43 9.48 14.21 -9.89
N SER A 44 10.61 13.53 -10.10
CA SER A 44 10.67 12.10 -10.46
C SER A 44 10.51 11.18 -9.23
N GLU A 45 9.88 11.67 -8.16
CA GLU A 45 9.73 10.90 -6.93
C GLU A 45 8.73 9.75 -7.07
N GLN A 46 9.02 8.62 -6.40
CA GLN A 46 8.12 7.47 -6.36
C GLN A 46 6.81 7.83 -5.64
N ILE A 47 5.70 7.38 -6.22
CA ILE A 47 4.34 7.63 -5.72
C ILE A 47 4.06 6.79 -4.45
N TYR A 48 4.58 5.57 -4.40
CA TYR A 48 4.48 4.68 -3.24
C TYR A 48 5.77 4.67 -2.42
N ILE A 49 5.69 5.04 -1.13
CA ILE A 49 6.84 5.11 -0.22
C ILE A 49 6.52 4.29 1.05
N PRO A 50 6.87 2.99 1.09
CA PRO A 50 6.56 2.08 2.21
C PRO A 50 7.02 2.58 3.57
N LYS A 51 8.21 3.19 3.62
CA LYS A 51 8.78 3.73 4.86
C LYS A 51 7.83 4.76 5.49
N ARG A 52 7.24 5.63 4.67
CA ARG A 52 6.29 6.65 5.14
C ARG A 52 5.02 6.04 5.72
N GLU A 53 4.53 4.95 5.12
CA GLU A 53 3.36 4.24 5.65
C GLU A 53 3.68 3.56 6.99
N ASN A 54 4.83 2.89 7.09
CA ASN A 54 5.26 2.27 8.35
C ASN A 54 5.41 3.30 9.48
N GLU A 55 5.97 4.48 9.20
CA GLU A 55 6.05 5.59 10.17
C GLU A 55 4.65 6.04 10.64
N ILE A 56 3.66 6.07 9.75
CA ILE A 56 2.27 6.37 10.10
C ILE A 56 1.72 5.29 11.03
N PHE A 57 1.88 4.01 10.67
CA PHE A 57 1.34 2.90 11.45
C PHE A 57 1.96 2.85 12.86
N GLU A 58 3.27 2.97 12.96
CA GLU A 58 3.97 2.96 14.25
C GLU A 58 3.51 4.12 15.13
N ARG A 59 3.47 5.34 14.59
CA ARG A 59 3.05 6.52 15.34
C ARG A 59 1.63 6.37 15.87
N LEU A 60 0.68 6.00 15.02
CA LEU A 60 -0.73 5.88 15.39
C LEU A 60 -1.00 4.71 16.35
N SER A 61 -0.24 3.61 16.24
CA SER A 61 -0.30 2.52 17.21
C SER A 61 0.26 2.88 18.58
N LYS A 62 1.15 3.88 18.67
CA LYS A 62 1.69 4.39 19.94
C LYS A 62 0.77 5.44 20.56
N GLU A 63 -0.02 6.14 19.75
CA GLU A 63 -0.98 7.16 20.16
C GLU A 63 -2.36 6.59 20.55
N SER A 64 -2.58 5.28 20.41
CA SER A 64 -3.87 4.63 20.71
C SER A 64 -3.69 3.25 21.36
N ASP A 65 -4.73 2.74 22.00
CA ASP A 65 -4.76 1.35 22.51
C ASP A 65 -5.02 0.31 21.40
N ILE A 66 -5.01 0.73 20.13
CA ILE A 66 -5.30 -0.14 18.99
C ILE A 66 -4.02 -0.90 18.60
N PRO A 67 -4.06 -2.25 18.49
CA PRO A 67 -2.89 -3.02 18.07
C PRO A 67 -2.33 -2.58 16.71
N TYR A 68 -1.00 -2.62 16.56
CA TYR A 68 -0.32 -2.23 15.31
C TYR A 68 -0.91 -2.91 14.06
N SER A 69 -1.25 -4.19 14.14
CA SER A 69 -1.85 -4.94 13.01
C SER A 69 -3.19 -4.36 12.58
N VAL A 70 -4.01 -3.92 13.53
CA VAL A 70 -5.32 -3.30 13.27
C VAL A 70 -5.14 -1.90 12.72
N VAL A 71 -4.25 -1.08 13.31
CA VAL A 71 -3.88 0.25 12.78
C VAL A 71 -3.40 0.12 11.34
N LYS A 72 -2.47 -0.81 11.07
CA LYS A 72 -1.96 -1.07 9.72
C LYS A 72 -3.10 -1.43 8.76
N SER A 73 -3.98 -2.36 9.13
CA SER A 73 -5.10 -2.77 8.27
C SER A 73 -6.03 -1.60 7.92
N ILE A 74 -6.42 -0.79 8.92
CA ILE A 74 -7.32 0.35 8.71
C ILE A 74 -6.63 1.42 7.85
N PHE A 75 -5.39 1.80 8.21
CA PHE A 75 -4.71 2.89 7.54
C PHE A 75 -4.18 2.50 6.16
N THR A 76 -3.88 1.22 5.89
CA THR A 76 -3.61 0.76 4.52
C THR A 76 -4.79 1.07 3.59
N GLU A 77 -6.03 0.82 4.03
CA GLU A 77 -7.22 1.11 3.21
C GLU A 77 -7.50 2.61 3.08
N ILE A 78 -7.34 3.39 4.16
CA ILE A 78 -7.45 4.85 4.09
C ILE A 78 -6.41 5.42 3.11
N ILE A 79 -5.15 4.97 3.20
CA ILE A 79 -4.08 5.41 2.31
C ILE A 79 -4.39 4.99 0.86
N SER A 80 -4.77 3.73 0.65
CA SER A 80 -5.14 3.19 -0.66
C SER A 80 -6.27 3.98 -1.32
N GLY A 81 -7.35 4.25 -0.57
CA GLY A 81 -8.48 5.04 -1.03
C GLY A 81 -8.12 6.48 -1.36
N CYS A 82 -7.30 7.15 -0.53
CA CYS A 82 -6.84 8.50 -0.84
C CYS A 82 -5.95 8.54 -2.10
N ARG A 83 -5.04 7.57 -2.29
CA ARG A 83 -4.20 7.51 -3.50
C ARG A 83 -5.06 7.35 -4.76
N ARG A 84 -6.13 6.54 -4.71
CA ARG A 84 -7.05 6.36 -5.85
C ARG A 84 -7.65 7.67 -6.34
N LEU A 85 -7.92 8.63 -5.45
CA LEU A 85 -8.48 9.94 -5.81
C LEU A 85 -7.47 10.81 -6.57
N GLU A 86 -6.17 10.55 -6.41
CA GLU A 86 -5.11 11.19 -7.17
C GLU A 86 -4.86 10.46 -8.49
N ARG A 87 -4.48 9.17 -8.42
CA ARG A 87 -4.24 8.30 -9.58
C ARG A 87 -4.31 6.83 -9.16
N LEU A 88 -4.91 5.99 -10.01
CA LEU A 88 -4.83 4.53 -9.85
C LEU A 88 -3.43 4.02 -10.21
N LEU A 89 -2.83 3.27 -9.28
CA LEU A 89 -1.61 2.51 -9.54
C LEU A 89 -1.95 1.30 -10.40
N ASN A 90 -1.15 1.07 -11.44
CA ASN A 90 -1.23 -0.08 -12.33
C ASN A 90 -0.15 -1.10 -11.94
N VAL A 91 -0.55 -2.31 -11.58
CA VAL A 91 0.36 -3.36 -11.11
C VAL A 91 0.26 -4.62 -11.97
N GLY A 92 1.40 -5.10 -12.46
CA GLY A 92 1.48 -6.42 -13.12
C GLY A 92 1.69 -7.52 -12.09
N ILE A 93 0.85 -8.55 -12.09
CA ILE A 93 0.96 -9.70 -11.18
C ILE A 93 0.86 -11.02 -11.94
N LEU A 94 1.32 -12.12 -11.34
CA LEU A 94 1.01 -13.44 -11.87
C LEU A 94 -0.43 -13.85 -11.50
N ASN A 95 -1.05 -14.64 -12.38
CA ASN A 95 -2.36 -15.24 -12.17
C ASN A 95 -2.26 -16.37 -11.12
N ASP A 96 -2.06 -15.97 -9.87
CA ASP A 96 -2.08 -16.84 -8.72
C ASP A 96 -2.74 -16.14 -7.52
N LYS A 97 -3.48 -16.92 -6.74
CA LYS A 97 -4.27 -16.39 -5.61
C LYS A 97 -3.40 -15.66 -4.58
N ASN A 98 -2.18 -16.12 -4.36
CA ASN A 98 -1.30 -15.55 -3.34
C ASN A 98 -0.68 -14.22 -3.81
N SER A 99 -0.47 -14.02 -5.12
CA SER A 99 -0.12 -12.73 -5.71
C SER A 99 -1.23 -11.70 -5.47
N LEU A 100 -2.49 -12.04 -5.68
CA LEU A 100 -3.59 -11.13 -5.38
C LEU A 100 -3.66 -10.79 -3.88
N LEU A 101 -3.52 -11.78 -2.99
CA LEU A 101 -3.49 -11.54 -1.54
C LEU A 101 -2.30 -10.67 -1.12
N ALA A 102 -1.12 -10.91 -1.69
CA ALA A 102 0.09 -10.12 -1.44
C ALA A 102 -0.09 -8.68 -1.92
N LEU A 103 -0.74 -8.48 -3.07
CA LEU A 103 -1.03 -7.16 -3.63
C LEU A 103 -1.91 -6.35 -2.68
N LYS A 104 -3.03 -6.93 -2.26
CA LYS A 104 -3.98 -6.29 -1.34
C LYS A 104 -3.36 -6.02 0.03
N LYS A 105 -2.51 -6.92 0.52
CA LYS A 105 -1.78 -6.71 1.79
C LYS A 105 -0.78 -5.55 1.75
N ILE A 106 -0.18 -5.27 0.59
CA ILE A 106 0.80 -4.19 0.44
C ILE A 106 0.13 -2.85 0.08
N LEU A 107 -0.73 -2.86 -0.94
CA LEU A 107 -1.26 -1.63 -1.54
C LEU A 107 -2.73 -1.36 -1.21
N GLY A 108 -3.42 -2.27 -0.52
CA GLY A 108 -4.84 -2.18 -0.22
C GLY A 108 -5.74 -2.49 -1.42
N GLU A 109 -7.04 -2.27 -1.26
CA GLU A 109 -8.05 -2.65 -2.26
C GLU A 109 -8.02 -1.80 -3.53
N TRP A 110 -7.65 -0.52 -3.41
CA TRP A 110 -7.85 0.47 -4.47
C TRP A 110 -6.64 0.58 -5.42
N VAL A 111 -6.38 -0.50 -6.14
CA VAL A 111 -5.33 -0.60 -7.17
C VAL A 111 -5.87 -1.26 -8.45
N ASN A 112 -5.36 -0.84 -9.60
CA ASN A 112 -5.59 -1.55 -10.86
C ASN A 112 -4.49 -2.61 -11.05
N PHE A 113 -4.86 -3.79 -11.52
CA PHE A 113 -3.89 -4.84 -11.79
C PHE A 113 -4.24 -5.65 -13.03
N VAL A 114 -3.21 -6.20 -13.65
CA VAL A 114 -3.33 -7.14 -14.78
C VAL A 114 -2.62 -8.43 -14.39
N GLU A 115 -3.31 -9.55 -14.61
CA GLU A 115 -2.82 -10.88 -14.31
C GLU A 115 -2.15 -11.50 -15.55
N PHE A 116 -1.00 -12.12 -15.32
CA PHE A 116 -0.21 -12.78 -16.34
C PHE A 116 -0.07 -14.27 -16.04
N ASN A 117 -0.19 -15.11 -17.08
CA ASN A 117 -0.03 -16.56 -16.93
C ASN A 117 1.44 -17.00 -16.88
N SER A 118 2.39 -16.11 -17.16
CA SER A 118 3.83 -16.39 -17.09
C SER A 118 4.65 -15.13 -16.79
N LEU A 119 5.81 -15.32 -16.16
CA LEU A 119 6.79 -14.25 -15.97
C LEU A 119 7.31 -13.71 -17.30
N ASP A 120 7.43 -14.56 -18.32
CA ASP A 120 7.98 -14.16 -19.61
C ASP A 120 7.04 -13.15 -20.30
N ASN A 121 5.71 -13.37 -20.26
CA ASN A 121 4.73 -12.41 -20.76
C ASN A 121 4.77 -11.10 -19.95
N LEU A 122 4.75 -11.20 -18.62
CA LEU A 122 4.80 -10.05 -17.73
C LEU A 122 6.05 -9.18 -17.99
N PHE A 123 7.21 -9.81 -18.19
CA PHE A 123 8.45 -9.08 -18.45
C PHE A 123 8.51 -8.38 -19.81
N THR A 124 7.70 -8.80 -20.79
CA THR A 124 7.58 -8.06 -22.07
C THR A 124 6.77 -6.77 -21.95
N GLU A 125 5.92 -6.66 -20.93
CA GLU A 125 4.96 -5.55 -20.77
C GLU A 125 5.26 -4.62 -19.58
N THR A 126 6.43 -4.75 -18.95
CA THR A 126 6.79 -4.03 -17.71
C THR A 126 6.69 -2.50 -17.79
N GLN A 127 6.76 -1.93 -18.98
CA GLN A 127 6.61 -0.50 -19.22
C GLN A 127 5.17 0.02 -19.07
N ASN A 128 4.18 -0.87 -19.07
CA ASN A 128 2.77 -0.53 -18.91
C ASN A 128 2.35 -0.42 -17.44
N PHE A 129 3.24 -0.75 -16.49
CA PHE A 129 2.94 -0.84 -15.07
C PHE A 129 3.83 0.08 -14.24
N ASP A 130 3.25 0.63 -13.17
CA ASP A 130 3.97 1.38 -12.16
C ASP A 130 4.83 0.44 -11.30
N TYR A 131 4.26 -0.71 -10.97
CA TYR A 131 4.88 -1.74 -10.16
C TYR A 131 4.62 -3.14 -10.71
N LEU A 132 5.48 -4.07 -10.34
CA LEU A 132 5.27 -5.51 -10.52
C LEU A 132 5.26 -6.15 -9.14
N LEU A 133 4.35 -7.09 -8.90
CA LEU A 133 4.36 -7.90 -7.69
C LEU A 133 4.61 -9.35 -8.05
N LEU A 134 5.75 -9.87 -7.61
CA LEU A 134 6.24 -11.18 -8.01
C LEU A 134 6.66 -11.99 -6.79
N LYS A 135 6.33 -13.29 -6.81
CA LYS A 135 6.89 -14.25 -5.88
C LYS A 135 8.40 -14.37 -6.05
N ASP A 136 9.12 -14.57 -4.96
CA ASP A 136 10.56 -14.80 -5.00
C ASP A 136 10.90 -16.00 -5.90
N SER A 137 11.87 -15.80 -6.78
CA SER A 137 12.30 -16.81 -7.75
C SER A 137 13.64 -16.44 -8.38
N VAL A 138 14.35 -17.45 -8.91
CA VAL A 138 15.60 -17.22 -9.66
C VAL A 138 15.38 -16.28 -10.85
N LYS A 139 14.25 -16.40 -11.56
CA LYS A 139 13.90 -15.50 -12.67
C LYS A 139 13.76 -14.05 -12.19
N LEU A 140 13.10 -13.81 -11.06
CA LEU A 140 13.00 -12.47 -10.47
C LEU A 140 14.38 -11.92 -10.09
N GLN A 141 15.21 -12.71 -9.41
CA GLN A 141 16.55 -12.28 -9.02
C GLN A 141 17.40 -11.92 -10.24
N ASN A 142 17.28 -12.66 -11.34
CA ASN A 142 17.93 -12.33 -12.61
C ASN A 142 17.35 -11.06 -13.24
N TYR A 143 16.04 -10.85 -13.19
CA TYR A 143 15.41 -9.62 -13.69
C TYR A 143 15.91 -8.38 -12.92
N LEU A 144 15.97 -8.43 -11.59
CA LEU A 144 16.47 -7.33 -10.76
C LEU A 144 17.94 -7.02 -11.01
N LYS A 145 18.77 -8.02 -11.31
CA LYS A 145 20.19 -7.83 -11.65
C LYS A 145 20.40 -7.16 -13.01
N ASN A 146 19.48 -7.37 -13.95
CA ASN A 146 19.61 -6.96 -15.34
C ASN A 146 18.66 -5.81 -15.72
N SER A 147 18.02 -5.17 -14.76
CA SER A 147 17.12 -4.03 -14.98
C SER A 147 17.36 -2.92 -13.96
N ASP A 148 16.85 -1.72 -14.22
CA ASP A 148 16.89 -0.58 -13.29
C ASP A 148 15.79 -0.65 -12.20
N SER A 149 15.14 -1.81 -12.06
CA SER A 149 14.05 -2.02 -11.12
C SER A 149 14.58 -2.37 -9.74
N ASN A 150 13.94 -1.84 -8.69
CA ASN A 150 14.32 -2.11 -7.30
C ASN A 150 13.14 -2.67 -6.51
N ILE A 151 13.44 -3.45 -5.47
CA ILE A 151 12.45 -3.88 -4.49
C ILE A 151 12.01 -2.65 -3.70
N VAL A 152 10.71 -2.35 -3.77
CA VAL A 152 10.07 -1.26 -3.06
C VAL A 152 9.53 -1.77 -1.73
N ASN A 153 8.81 -2.89 -1.76
CA ASN A 153 8.24 -3.51 -0.56
C ASN A 153 8.26 -5.04 -0.66
N ARG A 154 8.05 -5.73 0.46
CA ARG A 154 7.93 -7.18 0.53
C ARG A 154 6.80 -7.60 1.46
N THR A 155 6.20 -8.75 1.18
CA THR A 155 5.25 -9.37 2.10
C THR A 155 5.30 -10.89 1.99
N GLU A 156 4.87 -11.56 3.04
CA GLU A 156 4.76 -13.02 3.05
C GLU A 156 3.28 -13.41 3.08
N ILE A 157 2.91 -14.38 2.24
CA ILE A 157 1.59 -15.02 2.20
C ILE A 157 1.82 -16.53 2.27
N GLN A 158 1.34 -17.17 3.34
CA GLN A 158 1.40 -18.63 3.51
C GLN A 158 2.81 -19.23 3.35
N GLY A 159 3.86 -18.56 3.86
CA GLY A 159 5.25 -19.03 3.72
C GLY A 159 5.91 -18.65 2.40
N GLU A 160 5.19 -18.05 1.46
CA GLU A 160 5.73 -17.56 0.20
C GLU A 160 6.05 -16.06 0.28
N LEU A 161 7.27 -15.70 -0.11
CA LEU A 161 7.73 -14.31 -0.11
C LEU A 161 7.41 -13.64 -1.46
N PHE A 162 6.81 -12.45 -1.40
CA PHE A 162 6.47 -11.63 -2.55
C PHE A 162 7.17 -10.28 -2.45
N TYR A 163 7.60 -9.77 -3.60
CA TYR A 163 8.26 -8.48 -3.73
C TYR A 163 7.48 -7.57 -4.66
N LEU A 164 7.18 -6.36 -4.16
CA LEU A 164 6.71 -5.26 -4.98
C LEU A 164 7.93 -4.52 -5.54
N ILE A 165 7.99 -4.37 -6.85
CA ILE A 165 9.14 -3.88 -7.59
C ILE A 165 8.69 -2.69 -8.44
N GLY A 166 9.48 -1.63 -8.50
CA GLY A 166 9.18 -0.44 -9.31
C GLY A 166 10.42 0.11 -10.01
N LYS A 167 10.20 0.93 -11.03
CA LYS A 167 11.28 1.65 -11.75
C LYS A 167 11.71 2.87 -10.92
N GLY A 168 13.02 3.05 -10.70
CA GLY A 168 13.57 4.27 -10.07
C GLY A 168 14.39 4.05 -8.80
N VAL A 169 15.18 5.09 -8.48
CA VAL A 169 16.48 5.05 -7.77
C VAL A 169 16.47 4.28 -6.45
N ALA A 170 17.45 3.37 -6.32
CA ALA A 170 17.76 2.67 -5.09
C ALA A 170 17.98 3.65 -3.94
N HIS A 171 16.98 3.82 -3.08
CA HIS A 171 17.22 4.21 -1.70
C HIS A 171 17.34 2.92 -0.88
N ASP A 172 18.57 2.68 -0.42
CA ASP A 172 18.99 1.56 0.43
C ASP A 172 19.17 0.19 -0.24
N LYS A 173 20.28 0.05 -0.97
CA LYS A 173 21.01 -1.24 -1.11
C LYS A 173 21.56 -1.77 0.24
N LYS A 174 21.17 -1.21 1.39
CA LYS A 174 21.79 -1.51 2.70
C LYS A 174 20.93 -2.29 3.71
N ASN A 175 19.64 -2.50 3.50
CA ASN A 175 18.81 -3.25 4.47
C ASN A 175 18.12 -4.48 3.85
N ILE A 176 18.88 -5.28 3.09
CA ILE A 176 18.54 -6.69 2.86
C ILE A 176 19.56 -7.55 3.61
N LYS A 177 19.62 -7.37 4.94
CA LYS A 177 20.07 -8.39 5.87
C LYS A 177 19.28 -8.24 7.16
N ASP A 178 18.86 -9.41 7.64
CA ASP A 178 18.17 -9.77 8.87
C ASP A 178 16.64 -9.55 8.89
#